data_AF-A0A960HJM1-F1
#
_entry.id   AF-A0A960HJM1-F1
#
_cell.length_a   1.000
_cell.length_b   1.000
_cell.length_c   1.000
_cell.angle_alpha   90.00
_cell.angle_beta   90.00
_cell.angle_gamma   90.00
#
_symmetry.space_group_name_H-M   'P 1'
#
loop_
_entity.id
_entity.type
_entity.pdbx_description
1 polymer ?
#
loop_
_entity_poly.entity_id
_entity_poly.type
_entity_poly.pdbx_seq_one_letter_code
_entity_poly.pdbx_strand_id
1 'polypeptide(L)'
;MPSASPVELTPAQRRTLDVLGAAGAARPVFPEGIGARLRAELEAGLAEVVDDLAPDEVLAISKHKLAQVHACEARLLAEEADDAFEVTIPIARGTVAHKAVELGIHWRGEPLPLVLVDEAMASLAATDHWLTDFLQTCTEAERAELRSTASDRVAKFFECFPPLEARWRPVTESNQIVELCGGRVRLRGKVDLTLGSPRGMQAGKVVIDLKTGAPSPLHRDDLRFYALLDAVRLGTPPRLVASFYLDLAEARTEEVTEGVLEATVARTVDGVRRLAALRAGTTAPVHRPSPACRWCLAIEACEVGRRWLADDGWDDLVGDADEP
;
A
#
# COMPACT_ATOMS: atom_id res chain seq x y z
N MET A 1 -29.21 29.11 -10.20
CA MET A 1 -28.19 28.33 -9.48
C MET A 1 -27.03 29.27 -9.22
N PRO A 2 -26.67 29.58 -7.97
CA PRO A 2 -25.50 30.42 -7.74
C PRO A 2 -24.29 29.64 -8.23
N SER A 3 -23.55 30.20 -9.19
CA SER A 3 -22.29 29.61 -9.62
C SER A 3 -21.37 29.67 -8.42
N ALA A 4 -21.01 28.51 -7.87
CA ALA A 4 -19.94 28.45 -6.88
C ALA A 4 -18.71 29.11 -7.50
N SER A 5 -18.16 30.12 -6.82
CA SER A 5 -16.88 30.72 -7.21
C SER A 5 -15.86 29.58 -7.38
N PRO A 6 -15.01 29.62 -8.41
CA PRO A 6 -14.01 28.59 -8.61
C PRO A 6 -13.16 28.48 -7.34
N VAL A 7 -13.05 27.27 -6.78
CA VAL A 7 -12.21 27.02 -5.60
C VAL A 7 -10.78 27.35 -5.98
N GLU A 8 -10.19 28.30 -5.26
CA GLU A 8 -8.79 28.69 -5.47
C GLU A 8 -7.89 27.60 -4.90
N LEU A 9 -7.19 26.88 -5.79
CA LEU A 9 -6.29 25.80 -5.41
C LEU A 9 -5.02 26.35 -4.78
N THR A 10 -4.54 25.70 -3.72
CA THR A 10 -3.19 25.95 -3.19
C THR A 10 -2.13 25.60 -4.25
N PRO A 11 -0.91 26.14 -4.15
CA PRO A 11 0.19 25.74 -5.04
C PRO A 11 0.47 24.23 -5.02
N ALA A 12 0.30 23.58 -3.86
CA ALA A 12 0.47 22.12 -3.74
C ALA A 12 -0.63 21.37 -4.48
N GLN A 13 -1.91 21.75 -4.29
CA GLN A 13 -3.04 21.16 -4.99
C GLN A 13 -2.92 21.31 -6.51
N ARG A 14 -2.44 22.46 -6.99
CA ARG A 14 -2.21 22.70 -8.43
C ARG A 14 -1.13 21.77 -8.98
N ARG A 15 0.02 21.66 -8.33
CA ARG A 15 1.08 20.71 -8.73
C ARG A 15 0.57 19.26 -8.77
N THR A 16 -0.19 18.86 -7.75
CA THR A 16 -0.81 17.53 -7.69
C THR A 16 -1.75 17.31 -8.88
N LEU A 17 -2.60 18.30 -9.21
CA LEU A 17 -3.50 18.22 -10.36
C LEU A 17 -2.74 18.14 -11.69
N ASP A 18 -1.67 18.91 -11.84
CA ASP A 18 -0.86 18.93 -13.07
C ASP A 18 -0.15 17.59 -13.30
N VAL A 19 0.35 16.96 -12.24
CA VAL A 19 1.06 15.67 -12.29
C VAL A 19 0.09 14.49 -12.45
N LEU A 20 -1.03 14.50 -11.73
CA LEU A 20 -2.01 13.41 -11.76
C LEU A 20 -3.01 13.55 -12.90
N GLY A 21 -3.18 14.73 -13.49
CA GLY A 21 -4.11 14.98 -14.60
C GLY A 21 -3.59 14.44 -15.94
N ALA A 22 -4.51 14.13 -16.85
CA ALA A 22 -4.16 13.94 -18.27
C ALA A 22 -5.39 14.17 -19.16
N ALA A 23 -5.19 14.97 -20.21
CA ALA A 23 -6.15 15.12 -21.29
C ALA A 23 -6.33 13.79 -22.03
N GLY A 24 -7.53 13.53 -22.55
CA GLY A 24 -7.89 12.25 -23.17
C GLY A 24 -6.96 11.82 -24.33
N ALA A 25 -6.48 12.77 -25.13
CA ALA A 25 -5.61 12.49 -26.28
C ALA A 25 -4.18 12.07 -25.89
N ALA A 26 -3.71 12.42 -24.68
CA ALA A 26 -2.37 12.09 -24.20
C ALA A 26 -2.30 10.72 -23.49
N ARG A 27 -3.43 10.01 -23.41
CA ARG A 27 -3.54 8.76 -22.65
C ARG A 27 -3.02 7.57 -23.46
N PRO A 28 -2.21 6.68 -22.87
CA PRO A 28 -1.68 5.52 -23.57
C PRO A 28 -2.80 4.55 -23.93
N VAL A 29 -2.61 3.85 -25.06
CA VAL A 29 -3.48 2.76 -25.52
C VAL A 29 -2.67 1.47 -25.41
N PHE A 30 -3.20 0.48 -24.71
CA PHE A 30 -2.54 -0.82 -24.54
C PHE A 30 -3.00 -1.82 -25.61
N PRO A 31 -2.20 -2.85 -25.91
CA PRO A 31 -2.64 -3.93 -26.81
C PRO A 31 -3.84 -4.69 -26.26
N GLU A 32 -4.77 -5.06 -27.17
CA GLU A 32 -5.86 -5.96 -26.81
C GLU A 32 -5.31 -7.28 -26.25
N GLY A 33 -5.99 -7.83 -25.24
CA GLY A 33 -5.59 -9.09 -24.62
C GLY A 33 -4.46 -9.01 -23.61
N ILE A 34 -3.86 -7.83 -23.33
CA ILE A 34 -2.78 -7.68 -22.35
C ILE A 34 -3.10 -8.31 -20.97
N GLY A 35 -4.32 -8.10 -20.46
CA GLY A 35 -4.72 -8.70 -19.17
C GLY A 35 -4.75 -10.23 -19.19
N ALA A 36 -5.19 -10.84 -20.29
CA ALA A 36 -5.20 -12.29 -20.47
C ALA A 36 -3.77 -12.84 -20.60
N ARG A 37 -2.89 -12.14 -21.33
CA ARG A 37 -1.47 -12.47 -21.44
C ARG A 37 -0.78 -12.47 -20.06
N LEU A 38 -0.91 -11.37 -19.30
CA LEU A 38 -0.31 -11.25 -17.97
C LEU A 38 -0.83 -12.32 -16.99
N ARG A 39 -2.12 -12.66 -17.07
CA ARG A 39 -2.69 -13.79 -16.32
C ARG A 39 -2.03 -15.11 -16.69
N ALA A 40 -1.90 -15.41 -17.98
CA ALA A 40 -1.29 -16.66 -18.44
C ALA A 40 0.19 -16.76 -18.02
N GLU A 41 0.93 -15.65 -18.06
CA GLU A 41 2.31 -15.59 -17.57
C GLU A 41 2.41 -15.84 -16.06
N LEU A 42 1.52 -15.25 -15.26
CA LEU A 42 1.41 -15.53 -13.82
C LEU A 42 1.09 -17.00 -13.55
N GLU A 43 0.08 -17.56 -14.23
CA GLU A 43 -0.35 -18.95 -14.03
C GLU A 43 0.75 -19.94 -14.44
N ALA A 44 1.41 -19.71 -15.57
CA ALA A 44 2.55 -20.52 -15.99
C ALA A 44 3.73 -20.43 -14.99
N GLY A 45 4.03 -19.23 -14.49
CA GLY A 45 5.08 -19.03 -13.49
C GLY A 45 4.77 -19.71 -12.14
N LEU A 46 3.49 -19.90 -11.82
CA LEU A 46 3.04 -20.45 -10.54
C LEU A 46 2.62 -21.92 -10.62
N ALA A 47 2.70 -22.57 -11.79
CA ALA A 47 2.27 -23.95 -11.97
C ALA A 47 2.95 -24.90 -10.96
N GLU A 48 4.28 -24.88 -10.90
CA GLU A 48 5.06 -25.73 -9.98
C GLU A 48 4.71 -25.47 -8.50
N VAL A 49 4.46 -24.21 -8.13
CA VAL A 49 4.07 -23.87 -6.75
C VAL A 49 2.75 -24.55 -6.40
N VAL A 50 1.78 -24.54 -7.31
CA VAL A 50 0.44 -25.10 -7.08
C VAL A 50 0.47 -26.63 -7.00
N ASP A 51 1.37 -27.28 -7.72
CA ASP A 51 1.55 -28.74 -7.66
C ASP A 51 2.01 -29.21 -6.27
N ASP A 52 2.75 -28.36 -5.54
CA ASP A 52 3.26 -28.65 -4.19
C ASP A 52 2.27 -28.28 -3.06
N LEU A 53 1.20 -27.53 -3.35
CA LEU A 53 0.22 -27.13 -2.35
C LEU A 53 -0.73 -28.28 -1.98
N ALA A 54 -1.13 -28.38 -0.72
CA ALA A 54 -2.13 -29.36 -0.29
C ALA A 54 -3.50 -29.11 -0.97
N PRO A 55 -4.35 -30.14 -1.20
CA PRO A 55 -5.53 -30.03 -2.07
C PRO A 55 -6.52 -28.88 -1.77
N ASP A 56 -6.66 -28.51 -0.50
CA ASP A 56 -7.53 -27.42 0.00
C ASP A 56 -6.76 -26.14 0.34
N GLU A 57 -5.45 -26.13 0.17
CA GLU A 57 -4.59 -24.99 0.46
C GLU A 57 -4.75 -23.91 -0.62
N VAL A 58 -4.97 -22.67 -0.16
CA VAL A 58 -5.00 -21.47 -0.99
C VAL A 58 -3.90 -20.52 -0.54
N LEU A 59 -2.99 -20.23 -1.45
CA LEU A 59 -1.91 -19.30 -1.19
C LEU A 59 -2.39 -17.85 -1.38
N ALA A 60 -2.67 -17.19 -0.26
CA ALA A 60 -3.08 -15.78 -0.23
C ALA A 60 -1.87 -14.84 -0.18
N ILE A 61 -1.72 -14.03 -1.24
CA ILE A 61 -0.58 -13.15 -1.46
C ILE A 61 -1.04 -11.69 -1.49
N SER A 62 -0.34 -10.86 -0.72
CA SER A 62 -0.55 -9.41 -0.66
C SER A 62 0.74 -8.69 -1.01
N LYS A 63 0.65 -7.38 -1.27
CA LYS A 63 1.84 -6.52 -1.43
C LYS A 63 2.80 -6.60 -0.25
N HIS A 64 2.26 -6.72 0.98
CA HIS A 64 3.05 -6.77 2.21
C HIS A 64 3.90 -8.04 2.26
N LYS A 65 3.30 -9.21 1.97
CA LYS A 65 4.05 -10.48 1.89
C LYS A 65 5.13 -10.44 0.82
N LEU A 66 4.81 -9.87 -0.35
CA LEU A 66 5.80 -9.70 -1.43
C LEU A 66 6.91 -8.71 -1.06
N ALA A 67 6.61 -7.68 -0.26
CA ALA A 67 7.62 -6.76 0.24
C ALA A 67 8.53 -7.45 1.26
N GLN A 68 7.97 -8.18 2.22
CA GLN A 68 8.73 -8.89 3.26
C GLN A 68 9.67 -9.95 2.69
N VAL A 69 9.17 -10.83 1.80
CA VAL A 69 9.99 -11.92 1.23
C VAL A 69 11.18 -11.39 0.42
N HIS A 70 10.99 -10.31 -0.35
CA HIS A 70 12.09 -9.70 -1.09
C HIS A 70 12.99 -8.83 -0.20
N ALA A 71 12.46 -8.26 0.90
CA ALA A 71 13.23 -7.43 1.81
C ALA A 71 14.24 -8.26 2.61
N CYS A 72 13.79 -9.28 3.37
CA CYS A 72 14.65 -10.21 4.10
C CYS A 72 13.83 -11.43 4.54
N GLU A 73 14.19 -12.63 4.06
CA GLU A 73 13.41 -13.85 4.29
C GLU A 73 13.52 -14.33 5.74
N ALA A 74 14.67 -14.11 6.38
CA ALA A 74 14.86 -14.42 7.80
C ALA A 74 13.97 -13.55 8.70
N ARG A 75 13.80 -12.27 8.35
CA ARG A 75 12.90 -11.36 9.06
C ARG A 75 11.44 -11.78 8.87
N LEU A 76 11.05 -12.09 7.63
CA LEU A 76 9.71 -12.61 7.33
C LEU A 76 9.37 -13.82 8.20
N LEU A 77 10.25 -14.82 8.27
CA LEU A 77 10.00 -16.03 9.06
C LEU A 77 9.90 -15.74 10.56
N ALA A 78 10.69 -14.80 11.07
CA ALA A 78 10.62 -14.39 12.48
C ALA A 78 9.31 -13.65 12.79
N GLU A 79 8.85 -12.79 11.89
CA GLU A 79 7.56 -12.10 12.02
C GLU A 79 6.37 -13.05 11.86
N GLU A 80 6.45 -14.07 10.98
CA GLU A 80 5.40 -15.09 10.84
C GLU A 80 5.34 -16.06 12.04
N ALA A 81 6.45 -16.22 12.78
CA ALA A 81 6.49 -17.04 13.99
C ALA A 81 6.08 -16.29 15.26
N ASP A 82 5.92 -14.96 15.19
CA ASP A 82 5.48 -14.15 16.31
C ASP A 82 3.96 -13.97 16.30
N ASP A 83 3.29 -14.62 17.24
CA ASP A 83 1.84 -14.53 17.42
C ASP A 83 1.43 -13.28 18.23
N ALA A 84 2.37 -12.49 18.77
CA ALA A 84 2.12 -11.35 19.65
C ALA A 84 1.81 -10.06 18.87
N PHE A 85 0.78 -10.07 18.02
CA PHE A 85 0.31 -8.83 17.38
C PHE A 85 -0.43 -7.94 18.39
N GLU A 86 0.25 -6.90 18.87
CA GLU A 86 -0.35 -5.85 19.70
C GLU A 86 -0.63 -4.59 18.87
N VAL A 87 -1.85 -4.07 18.99
CA VAL A 87 -2.22 -2.82 18.33
C VAL A 87 -1.66 -1.64 19.13
N THR A 88 -0.84 -0.83 18.47
CA THR A 88 -0.31 0.43 19.02
C THR A 88 -0.88 1.63 18.28
N ILE A 89 -0.74 2.83 18.85
CA ILE A 89 -1.16 4.08 18.19
C ILE A 89 -0.52 4.26 16.80
N PRO A 90 0.80 4.05 16.61
CA PRO A 90 1.42 4.13 15.28
C PRO A 90 0.80 3.18 14.25
N ILE A 91 0.39 1.98 14.68
CA ILE A 91 -0.27 0.96 13.86
C ILE A 91 -1.70 1.39 13.49
N ALA A 92 -2.48 1.85 14.48
CA ALA A 92 -3.87 2.25 14.28
C ALA A 92 -4.03 3.55 13.45
N ARG A 93 -3.12 4.51 13.64
CA ARG A 93 -3.16 5.86 13.06
C ARG A 93 -3.35 5.87 11.54
N GLY A 94 -2.63 5.00 10.82
CA GLY A 94 -2.75 4.91 9.36
C GLY A 94 -4.16 4.56 8.91
N THR A 95 -4.73 3.52 9.51
CA THR A 95 -6.07 3.03 9.21
C THR A 95 -7.15 4.06 9.54
N VAL A 96 -7.04 4.71 10.70
CA VAL A 96 -7.99 5.78 11.10
C VAL A 96 -7.91 6.95 10.11
N ALA A 97 -6.71 7.39 9.74
CA ALA A 97 -6.54 8.48 8.78
C ALA A 97 -7.08 8.12 7.39
N HIS A 98 -6.84 6.91 6.89
CA HIS A 98 -7.38 6.45 5.61
C HIS A 98 -8.90 6.41 5.63
N LYS A 99 -9.49 5.88 6.71
CA LYS A 99 -10.95 5.88 6.88
C LYS A 99 -11.52 7.30 6.97
N ALA A 100 -10.85 8.23 7.65
CA ALA A 100 -11.27 9.62 7.72
C ALA A 100 -11.20 10.33 6.36
N VAL A 101 -10.16 10.07 5.56
CA VAL A 101 -10.06 10.55 4.17
C VAL A 101 -11.15 9.94 3.29
N GLU A 102 -11.43 8.64 3.43
CA GLU A 102 -12.53 7.94 2.75
C GLU A 102 -13.88 8.64 3.02
N LEU A 103 -14.19 8.89 4.29
CA LEU A 103 -15.39 9.62 4.70
C LEU A 103 -15.39 11.04 4.14
N GLY A 104 -14.27 11.74 4.25
CA GLY A 104 -14.10 13.13 3.83
C GLY A 104 -14.31 13.36 2.33
N ILE A 105 -13.88 12.43 1.48
CA ILE A 105 -14.09 12.48 0.02
C ILE A 105 -15.60 12.41 -0.34
N HIS A 106 -16.40 11.75 0.49
CA HIS A 106 -17.84 11.58 0.30
C HIS A 106 -18.68 12.44 1.26
N TRP A 107 -18.05 13.32 2.02
CA TRP A 107 -18.68 14.07 3.10
C TRP A 107 -19.65 15.13 2.59
N ARG A 108 -20.78 15.28 3.28
CA ARG A 108 -21.75 16.34 2.99
C ARG A 108 -21.44 17.56 3.86
N GLY A 109 -20.79 18.56 3.28
CA GLY A 109 -20.42 19.80 3.97
C GLY A 109 -18.91 19.98 4.07
N GLU A 110 -18.47 20.78 5.03
CA GLU A 110 -17.05 21.04 5.26
C GLU A 110 -16.36 19.82 5.91
N PRO A 111 -15.32 19.25 5.29
CA PRO A 111 -14.62 18.06 5.80
C PRO A 111 -13.60 18.44 6.90
N LEU A 112 -14.09 18.77 8.09
CA LEU A 112 -13.23 19.14 9.22
C LEU A 112 -12.41 17.91 9.70
N PRO A 113 -11.06 17.97 9.74
CA PRO A 113 -10.21 16.80 10.01
C PRO A 113 -10.56 16.06 11.31
N LEU A 114 -10.76 16.79 12.41
CA LEU A 114 -11.10 16.18 13.71
C LEU A 114 -12.47 15.48 13.69
N VAL A 115 -13.45 16.08 13.02
CA VAL A 115 -14.79 15.48 12.89
C VAL A 115 -14.69 14.17 12.10
N LEU A 116 -13.96 14.17 10.98
CA LEU A 116 -13.77 12.97 10.17
C LEU A 116 -13.01 11.85 10.92
N VAL A 117 -12.03 12.22 11.75
CA VAL A 117 -11.30 11.27 12.60
C VAL A 117 -12.21 10.66 13.66
N ASP A 118 -13.02 11.48 14.34
CA ASP A 118 -13.96 11.01 15.35
C ASP A 118 -14.98 10.03 14.74
N GLU A 119 -15.51 10.35 13.56
CA GLU A 119 -16.43 9.49 12.80
C GLU A 119 -15.76 8.21 12.29
N ALA A 120 -14.51 8.30 11.84
CA ALA A 120 -13.73 7.13 11.42
C ALA A 120 -13.49 6.17 12.59
N MET A 121 -13.09 6.69 13.75
CA MET A 121 -12.89 5.91 14.96
C MET A 121 -14.20 5.27 15.43
N ALA A 122 -15.31 6.01 15.43
CA ALA A 122 -16.62 5.49 15.80
C ALA A 122 -17.08 4.37 14.85
N SER A 123 -16.92 4.57 13.54
CA SER A 123 -17.27 3.56 12.53
C SER A 123 -16.45 2.28 12.69
N LEU A 124 -15.13 2.39 12.86
CA LEU A 124 -14.25 1.23 13.03
C LEU A 124 -14.58 0.48 14.32
N ALA A 125 -14.79 1.19 15.44
CA ALA A 125 -15.16 0.60 16.73
C ALA A 125 -16.53 -0.10 16.75
N ALA A 126 -17.40 0.18 15.77
CA ALA A 126 -18.75 -0.40 15.66
C ALA A 126 -18.85 -1.56 14.65
N THR A 127 -17.74 -1.97 14.03
CA THR A 127 -17.71 -3.02 13.01
C THR A 127 -16.86 -4.22 13.43
N ASP A 128 -16.91 -5.31 12.65
CA ASP A 128 -15.97 -6.42 12.78
C ASP A 128 -14.66 -6.05 12.08
N HIS A 129 -13.85 -5.24 12.78
CA HIS A 129 -12.58 -4.72 12.30
C HIS A 129 -11.47 -5.08 13.29
N TRP A 130 -10.26 -5.31 12.81
CA TRP A 130 -9.12 -5.70 13.66
C TRP A 130 -8.70 -4.63 14.69
N LEU A 131 -9.20 -3.39 14.54
CA LEU A 131 -9.00 -2.30 15.51
C LEU A 131 -10.14 -2.18 16.53
N THR A 132 -11.21 -2.96 16.40
CA THR A 132 -12.43 -2.77 17.19
C THR A 132 -12.16 -2.85 18.68
N ASP A 133 -11.46 -3.89 19.13
CA ASP A 133 -11.13 -4.07 20.54
C ASP A 133 -10.29 -2.90 21.08
N PHE A 134 -9.17 -2.59 20.42
CA PHE A 134 -8.31 -1.45 20.78
C PHE A 134 -9.08 -0.11 20.83
N LEU A 135 -9.94 0.18 19.85
CA LEU A 135 -10.69 1.43 19.84
C LEU A 135 -11.79 1.49 20.91
N GLN A 136 -12.25 0.34 21.40
CA GLN A 136 -13.21 0.25 22.51
C GLN A 136 -12.53 0.32 23.87
N THR A 137 -11.31 -0.20 24.00
CA THR A 137 -10.61 -0.37 25.29
C THR A 137 -9.49 0.63 25.54
N CYS A 138 -9.01 1.35 24.51
CA CYS A 138 -7.94 2.34 24.66
C CYS A 138 -8.28 3.40 25.71
N THR A 139 -7.24 3.80 26.44
CA THR A 139 -7.31 4.87 27.44
C THR A 139 -7.66 6.21 26.80
N GLU A 140 -8.08 7.17 27.62
CA GLU A 140 -8.35 8.53 27.15
C GLU A 140 -7.09 9.20 26.55
N ALA A 141 -5.91 8.92 27.11
CA ALA A 141 -4.64 9.41 26.61
C ALA A 141 -4.32 8.85 25.21
N GLU A 142 -4.42 7.53 25.03
CA GLU A 142 -4.19 6.89 23.72
C GLU A 142 -5.21 7.37 22.68
N ARG A 143 -6.48 7.53 23.09
CA ARG A 143 -7.53 8.08 22.23
C ARG A 143 -7.19 9.50 21.78
N ALA A 144 -6.75 10.36 22.70
CA ALA A 144 -6.37 11.73 22.40
C ALA A 144 -5.15 11.81 21.46
N GLU A 145 -4.15 10.97 21.69
CA GLU A 145 -2.95 10.89 20.84
C GLU A 145 -3.27 10.34 19.44
N LEU A 146 -4.05 9.27 19.35
CA LEU A 146 -4.51 8.72 18.07
C LEU A 146 -5.32 9.76 17.29
N ARG A 147 -6.23 10.47 17.96
CA ARG A 147 -7.04 11.53 17.36
C ARG A 147 -6.17 12.66 16.82
N SER A 148 -5.21 13.14 17.60
CA SER A 148 -4.28 14.19 17.21
C SER A 148 -3.43 13.78 15.99
N THR A 149 -2.80 12.60 16.08
CA THR A 149 -1.86 12.14 15.04
C THR A 149 -2.55 11.69 13.75
N ALA A 150 -3.79 11.21 13.80
CA ALA A 150 -4.59 10.94 12.61
C ALA A 150 -5.10 12.25 11.99
N SER A 151 -5.50 13.23 12.80
CA SER A 151 -6.01 14.52 12.33
C SER A 151 -4.98 15.29 11.52
N ASP A 152 -3.70 15.29 11.94
CA ASP A 152 -2.59 15.87 11.19
C ASP A 152 -2.51 15.33 9.75
N ARG A 153 -2.64 14.01 9.57
CA ARG A 153 -2.60 13.37 8.25
C ARG A 153 -3.79 13.78 7.37
N VAL A 154 -4.98 13.84 7.98
CA VAL A 154 -6.21 14.21 7.28
C VAL A 154 -6.17 15.69 6.87
N ALA A 155 -5.68 16.58 7.75
CA ALA A 155 -5.48 17.99 7.44
C ALA A 155 -4.51 18.17 6.26
N LYS A 156 -3.34 17.53 6.33
CA LYS A 156 -2.35 17.53 5.23
C LYS A 156 -2.99 17.10 3.92
N PHE A 157 -3.76 16.01 3.91
CA PHE A 157 -4.43 15.56 2.68
C PHE A 157 -5.30 16.65 2.06
N PHE A 158 -6.19 17.29 2.82
CA PHE A 158 -7.09 18.32 2.28
C PHE A 158 -6.36 19.62 1.88
N GLU A 159 -5.21 19.93 2.48
CA GLU A 159 -4.41 21.11 2.15
C GLU A 159 -3.58 20.95 0.86
N CYS A 160 -3.14 19.73 0.53
CA CYS A 160 -2.26 19.48 -0.61
C CYS A 160 -2.83 18.60 -1.74
N PHE A 161 -3.91 17.87 -1.50
CA PHE A 161 -4.62 17.12 -2.53
C PHE A 161 -5.79 17.96 -3.09
N PRO A 162 -5.94 18.09 -4.43
CA PRO A 162 -6.97 18.93 -5.00
C PRO A 162 -8.37 18.41 -4.65
N PRO A 163 -9.36 19.28 -4.44
CA PRO A 163 -10.75 18.87 -4.27
C PRO A 163 -11.19 17.93 -5.41
N LEU A 164 -11.69 16.76 -5.04
CA LEU A 164 -12.06 15.72 -6.01
C LEU A 164 -13.40 16.04 -6.68
N GLU A 165 -13.41 16.05 -8.01
CA GLU A 165 -14.65 16.20 -8.77
C GLU A 165 -15.32 14.85 -9.04
N ALA A 166 -16.65 14.78 -8.93
CA ALA A 166 -17.41 13.56 -9.18
C ALA A 166 -17.14 12.95 -10.57
N ARG A 167 -16.89 13.79 -11.60
CA ARG A 167 -16.55 13.33 -12.96
C ARG A 167 -15.22 12.60 -13.05
N TRP A 168 -14.32 12.79 -12.07
CA TRP A 168 -13.08 12.05 -11.97
C TRP A 168 -13.29 10.64 -11.41
N ARG A 169 -14.51 10.26 -11.00
CA ARG A 169 -14.86 8.93 -10.50
C ARG A 169 -13.91 8.46 -9.37
N PRO A 170 -13.79 9.22 -8.27
CA PRO A 170 -12.98 8.79 -7.15
C PRO A 170 -13.56 7.52 -6.53
N VAL A 171 -12.71 6.53 -6.32
CA VAL A 171 -13.04 5.30 -5.59
C VAL A 171 -11.98 5.08 -4.54
N THR A 172 -12.39 5.08 -3.28
CA THR A 172 -11.54 4.91 -2.11
C THR A 172 -11.54 3.46 -1.64
N GLU A 173 -10.44 3.05 -0.99
CA GLU A 173 -10.34 1.78 -0.26
C GLU A 173 -10.76 0.54 -1.08
N SER A 174 -10.48 0.55 -2.39
CA SER A 174 -10.98 -0.43 -3.35
C SER A 174 -10.21 -1.74 -3.26
N ASN A 175 -10.92 -2.84 -2.96
CA ASN A 175 -10.35 -4.18 -3.00
C ASN A 175 -10.14 -4.66 -4.44
N GLN A 176 -8.96 -5.20 -4.71
CA GLN A 176 -8.62 -5.91 -5.93
C GLN A 176 -8.32 -7.36 -5.58
N ILE A 177 -8.96 -8.30 -6.28
CA ILE A 177 -8.73 -9.73 -6.13
C ILE A 177 -8.51 -10.32 -7.51
N VAL A 178 -7.43 -11.08 -7.65
CA VAL A 178 -7.13 -11.91 -8.81
C VAL A 178 -6.90 -13.33 -8.33
N GLU A 179 -7.79 -14.23 -8.74
CA GLU A 179 -7.65 -15.67 -8.51
C GLU A 179 -6.96 -16.30 -9.72
N LEU A 180 -5.93 -17.10 -9.47
CA LEU A 180 -5.09 -17.76 -10.46
C LEU A 180 -5.11 -19.27 -10.21
N CYS A 181 -4.77 -20.05 -11.23
CA CYS A 181 -4.59 -21.51 -11.12
C CYS A 181 -5.81 -22.20 -10.48
N GLY A 182 -7.01 -21.91 -10.98
CA GLY A 182 -8.26 -22.46 -10.45
C GLY A 182 -8.61 -22.01 -9.02
N GLY A 183 -8.06 -20.87 -8.56
CA GLY A 183 -8.33 -20.32 -7.23
C GLY A 183 -7.34 -20.75 -6.14
N ARG A 184 -6.33 -21.57 -6.49
CA ARG A 184 -5.29 -22.04 -5.56
C ARG A 184 -4.29 -20.94 -5.18
N VAL A 185 -4.15 -19.91 -6.00
CA VAL A 185 -3.40 -18.70 -5.65
C VAL A 185 -4.31 -17.48 -5.73
N ARG A 186 -4.36 -16.71 -4.66
CA ARG A 186 -5.16 -15.49 -4.57
C ARG A 186 -4.26 -14.28 -4.33
N LEU A 187 -4.16 -13.40 -5.33
CA LEU A 187 -3.51 -12.11 -5.21
C LEU A 187 -4.53 -11.07 -4.74
N ARG A 188 -4.22 -10.34 -3.67
CA ARG A 188 -5.11 -9.32 -3.09
C ARG A 188 -4.40 -7.99 -2.86
N GLY A 189 -5.07 -6.90 -3.23
CA GLY A 189 -4.67 -5.53 -2.94
C GLY A 189 -5.84 -4.69 -2.42
N LYS A 190 -5.52 -3.60 -1.72
CA LYS A 190 -6.47 -2.57 -1.32
C LYS A 190 -5.87 -1.21 -1.64
N VAL A 191 -6.44 -0.53 -2.64
CA VAL A 191 -5.94 0.76 -3.10
C VAL A 191 -6.60 1.87 -2.32
N ASP A 192 -5.82 2.84 -1.81
CA ASP A 192 -6.35 3.96 -1.02
C ASP A 192 -7.26 4.85 -1.87
N LEU A 193 -6.83 5.23 -3.08
CA LEU A 193 -7.63 6.05 -4.01
C LEU A 193 -7.35 5.67 -5.47
N THR A 194 -8.41 5.53 -6.26
CA THR A 194 -8.32 5.51 -7.72
C THR A 194 -9.11 6.65 -8.33
N LEU A 195 -8.60 7.20 -9.42
CA LEU A 195 -9.27 8.24 -10.22
C LEU A 195 -9.37 7.78 -11.67
N GLY A 196 -10.50 8.08 -12.30
CA GLY A 196 -10.74 7.87 -13.71
C GLY A 196 -11.11 6.43 -14.07
N SER A 197 -11.30 6.20 -15.36
CA SER A 197 -11.67 4.91 -15.93
C SER A 197 -11.08 4.74 -17.33
N PRO A 198 -10.84 3.51 -17.80
CA PRO A 198 -10.47 3.27 -19.18
C PRO A 198 -11.61 3.61 -20.16
N ARG A 199 -11.27 3.75 -21.44
CA ARG A 199 -12.20 3.79 -22.58
C ARG A 199 -11.72 2.79 -23.63
N GLY A 200 -12.33 1.61 -23.67
CA GLY A 200 -11.74 0.47 -24.37
C GLY A 200 -10.31 0.25 -23.87
N MET A 201 -9.35 0.11 -24.78
CA MET A 201 -7.94 -0.07 -24.45
C MET A 201 -7.17 1.22 -24.12
N GLN A 202 -7.82 2.38 -24.22
CA GLN A 202 -7.21 3.64 -23.79
C GLN A 202 -7.26 3.76 -22.26
N ALA A 203 -6.08 3.74 -21.62
CA ALA A 203 -5.97 3.77 -20.17
C ALA A 203 -6.29 5.17 -19.62
N GLY A 204 -7.22 5.23 -18.67
CA GLY A 204 -7.61 6.49 -18.04
C GLY A 204 -7.54 6.49 -16.52
N LYS A 205 -7.31 5.33 -15.91
CA LYS A 205 -7.26 5.18 -14.46
C LYS A 205 -5.90 5.57 -13.88
N VAL A 206 -5.89 6.24 -12.75
CA VAL A 206 -4.73 6.50 -11.89
C VAL A 206 -4.94 5.78 -10.56
N VAL A 207 -3.91 5.09 -10.09
CA VAL A 207 -3.89 4.40 -8.78
C VAL A 207 -3.01 5.20 -7.83
N ILE A 208 -3.52 5.54 -6.66
CA ILE A 208 -2.87 6.43 -5.70
C ILE A 208 -2.83 5.73 -4.34
N ASP A 209 -1.65 5.70 -3.73
CA ASP A 209 -1.42 5.18 -2.37
C ASP A 209 -0.89 6.34 -1.51
N LEU A 210 -1.54 6.60 -0.38
CA LEU A 210 -1.26 7.70 0.51
C LEU A 210 -0.17 7.29 1.50
N LYS A 211 0.90 8.08 1.57
CA LYS A 211 2.07 7.78 2.39
C LYS A 211 2.38 8.92 3.35
N THR A 212 3.02 8.53 4.45
CA THR A 212 3.62 9.42 5.44
C THR A 212 5.08 9.00 5.65
N GLY A 213 5.90 9.90 6.14
CA GLY A 213 7.33 9.71 6.31
C GLY A 213 8.09 9.76 4.99
N ALA A 214 9.31 9.22 5.03
CA ALA A 214 10.25 9.28 3.92
C ALA A 214 9.80 8.41 2.72
N PRO A 215 10.11 8.84 1.49
CA PRO A 215 9.99 7.99 0.31
C PRO A 215 10.76 6.68 0.42
N SER A 216 10.11 5.60 0.02
CA SER A 216 10.70 4.26 -0.02
C SER A 216 10.53 3.66 -1.42
N PRO A 217 11.57 2.99 -1.98
CA PRO A 217 11.43 2.23 -3.22
C PRO A 217 10.32 1.17 -3.16
N LEU A 218 10.06 0.59 -1.99
CA LEU A 218 8.99 -0.41 -1.79
C LEU A 218 7.60 0.16 -2.10
N HIS A 219 7.38 1.46 -1.87
CA HIS A 219 6.09 2.10 -2.18
C HIS A 219 5.78 2.07 -3.68
N ARG A 220 6.82 2.09 -4.53
CA ARG A 220 6.66 1.96 -5.98
C ARG A 220 6.29 0.53 -6.37
N ASP A 221 6.98 -0.46 -5.80
CA ASP A 221 6.68 -1.87 -6.05
C ASP A 221 5.25 -2.26 -5.61
N ASP A 222 4.79 -1.74 -4.48
CA ASP A 222 3.41 -1.87 -4.01
C ASP A 222 2.39 -1.42 -5.06
N LEU A 223 2.64 -0.25 -5.65
CA LEU A 223 1.76 0.35 -6.65
C LEU A 223 1.80 -0.39 -8.00
N ARG A 224 2.98 -0.86 -8.40
CA ARG A 224 3.13 -1.72 -9.58
C ARG A 224 2.31 -3.00 -9.45
N PHE A 225 2.31 -3.60 -8.25
CA PHE A 225 1.46 -4.75 -7.95
C PHE A 225 -0.04 -4.41 -8.12
N TYR A 226 -0.51 -3.27 -7.61
CA TYR A 226 -1.90 -2.83 -7.85
C TYR A 226 -2.23 -2.57 -9.32
N ALA A 227 -1.27 -2.05 -10.10
CA ALA A 227 -1.44 -1.88 -11.54
C ALA A 227 -1.57 -3.22 -12.27
N LEU A 228 -0.78 -4.22 -11.88
CA LEU A 228 -0.88 -5.59 -12.41
C LEU A 228 -2.25 -6.21 -12.08
N LEU A 229 -2.73 -6.08 -10.83
CA LEU A 229 -4.04 -6.62 -10.45
C LEU A 229 -5.19 -5.98 -11.26
N ASP A 230 -5.15 -4.66 -11.46
CA ASP A 230 -6.14 -3.98 -12.28
C ASP A 230 -6.04 -4.38 -13.76
N ALA A 231 -4.82 -4.51 -14.31
CA ALA A 231 -4.61 -4.94 -15.69
C ALA A 231 -5.19 -6.33 -15.95
N VAL A 232 -4.94 -7.30 -15.06
CA VAL A 232 -5.47 -8.67 -15.17
C VAL A 232 -6.98 -8.69 -14.99
N ARG A 233 -7.52 -7.96 -14.01
CA ARG A 233 -8.94 -7.98 -13.69
C ARG A 233 -9.81 -7.27 -14.73
N LEU A 234 -9.34 -6.14 -15.27
CA LEU A 234 -10.12 -5.28 -16.16
C LEU A 234 -9.76 -5.44 -17.64
N GLY A 235 -8.61 -6.07 -17.95
CA GLY A 235 -8.09 -6.17 -19.32
C GLY A 235 -7.42 -4.89 -19.83
N THR A 236 -7.49 -3.78 -19.10
CA THR A 236 -6.81 -2.52 -19.42
C THR A 236 -6.10 -1.98 -18.18
N PRO A 237 -4.76 -1.80 -18.24
CA PRO A 237 -4.00 -1.26 -17.13
C PRO A 237 -4.41 0.17 -16.75
N PRO A 238 -4.14 0.62 -15.51
CA PRO A 238 -4.09 2.05 -15.22
C PRO A 238 -2.98 2.71 -16.05
N ARG A 239 -3.08 4.01 -16.30
CA ARG A 239 -2.04 4.76 -17.05
C ARG A 239 -0.88 5.22 -16.16
N LEU A 240 -1.15 5.39 -14.87
CA LEU A 240 -0.26 6.05 -13.93
C LEU A 240 -0.50 5.47 -12.54
N VAL A 241 0.58 5.27 -11.80
CA VAL A 241 0.53 5.03 -10.36
C VAL A 241 1.21 6.17 -9.62
N ALA A 242 0.77 6.48 -8.40
CA ALA A 242 1.32 7.57 -7.61
C ALA A 242 1.40 7.23 -6.12
N SER A 243 2.59 7.35 -5.53
CA SER A 243 2.73 7.45 -4.08
C SER A 243 2.59 8.93 -3.71
N PHE A 244 1.54 9.26 -2.95
CA PHE A 244 1.31 10.63 -2.51
C PHE A 244 1.83 10.81 -1.08
N TYR A 245 2.92 11.56 -0.92
CA TYR A 245 3.57 11.76 0.37
C TYR A 245 2.99 12.99 1.06
N LEU A 246 2.17 12.77 2.08
CA LEU A 246 1.47 13.83 2.81
C LEU A 246 2.44 14.82 3.47
N ASP A 247 3.54 14.33 4.06
CA ASP A 247 4.54 15.17 4.72
C ASP A 247 5.39 16.00 3.75
N LEU A 248 5.42 15.61 2.47
CA LEU A 248 6.12 16.32 1.40
C LEU A 248 5.18 17.14 0.50
N ALA A 249 3.86 16.97 0.67
CA ALA A 249 2.84 17.52 -0.24
C ALA A 249 3.16 17.25 -1.72
N GLU A 250 3.61 16.01 -2.03
CA GLU A 250 4.14 15.64 -3.35
C GLU A 250 3.66 14.27 -3.82
N ALA A 251 3.23 14.20 -5.08
CA ALA A 251 2.98 12.96 -5.80
C ALA A 251 4.24 12.47 -6.50
N ARG A 252 4.73 11.28 -6.14
CA ARG A 252 5.79 10.57 -6.89
C ARG A 252 5.14 9.56 -7.81
N THR A 253 5.25 9.80 -9.11
CA THR A 253 4.51 9.04 -10.13
C THR A 253 5.39 8.08 -10.93
N GLU A 254 4.77 7.02 -11.45
CA GLU A 254 5.36 6.16 -12.46
C GLU A 254 4.30 5.83 -13.52
N GLU A 255 4.66 6.05 -14.79
CA GLU A 255 3.80 5.63 -15.90
C GLU A 255 3.77 4.11 -15.98
N VAL A 256 2.59 3.57 -16.19
CA VAL A 256 2.42 2.13 -16.34
C VAL A 256 2.67 1.79 -17.81
N THR A 257 3.61 0.87 -18.03
CA THR A 257 3.98 0.36 -19.35
C THR A 257 3.91 -1.16 -19.36
N GLU A 258 3.93 -1.79 -20.53
CA GLU A 258 3.99 -3.25 -20.63
C GLU A 258 5.21 -3.81 -19.91
N GLY A 259 6.39 -3.19 -20.08
CA GLY A 259 7.61 -3.61 -19.38
C GLY A 259 7.52 -3.50 -17.86
N VAL A 260 6.82 -2.48 -17.33
CA VAL A 260 6.56 -2.40 -15.87
C VAL A 260 5.67 -3.56 -15.42
N LEU A 261 4.62 -3.90 -16.18
CA LEU A 261 3.72 -4.99 -15.85
C LEU A 261 4.42 -6.36 -15.93
N GLU A 262 5.23 -6.58 -16.95
CA GLU A 262 6.04 -7.80 -17.13
C GLU A 262 7.07 -7.98 -16.00
N ALA A 263 7.78 -6.90 -15.65
CA ALA A 263 8.68 -6.92 -14.49
C ALA A 263 7.94 -7.21 -13.18
N THR A 264 6.69 -6.72 -13.06
CA THR A 264 5.85 -6.98 -11.89
C THR A 264 5.38 -8.43 -11.85
N VAL A 265 5.02 -9.02 -12.99
CA VAL A 265 4.72 -10.46 -13.10
C VAL A 265 5.91 -11.28 -12.63
N ALA A 266 7.11 -10.99 -13.14
CA ALA A 266 8.33 -11.69 -12.73
C ALA A 266 8.59 -11.59 -11.23
N ARG A 267 8.48 -10.38 -10.65
CA ARG A 267 8.64 -10.14 -9.21
C ARG A 267 7.58 -10.86 -8.39
N THR A 268 6.33 -10.90 -8.84
CA THR A 268 5.25 -11.62 -8.14
C THR A 268 5.51 -13.12 -8.18
N VAL A 269 5.86 -13.70 -9.34
CA VAL A 269 6.18 -15.12 -9.47
C VAL A 269 7.37 -15.51 -8.59
N ASP A 270 8.45 -14.73 -8.61
CA ASP A 270 9.63 -14.96 -7.76
C ASP A 270 9.24 -14.95 -6.28
N GLY A 271 8.59 -13.89 -5.81
CA GLY A 271 8.19 -13.77 -4.41
C GLY A 271 7.27 -14.90 -3.94
N VAL A 272 6.33 -15.33 -4.79
CA VAL A 272 5.44 -16.45 -4.46
C VAL A 272 6.18 -17.78 -4.41
N ARG A 273 7.10 -18.04 -5.34
CA ARG A 273 7.97 -19.23 -5.31
C ARG A 273 8.85 -19.25 -4.06
N ARG A 274 9.46 -18.12 -3.70
CA ARG A 274 10.25 -17.98 -2.48
C ARG A 274 9.40 -18.24 -1.23
N LEU A 275 8.20 -17.66 -1.15
CA LEU A 275 7.27 -17.90 -0.04
C LEU A 275 6.90 -19.37 0.10
N ALA A 276 6.54 -20.04 -1.00
CA ALA A 276 6.18 -21.46 -0.98
C ALA A 276 7.36 -22.34 -0.54
N ALA A 277 8.55 -22.12 -1.10
CA ALA A 277 9.75 -22.89 -0.74
C ALA A 277 10.16 -22.71 0.73
N LEU A 278 10.06 -21.48 1.25
CA LEU A 278 10.35 -21.19 2.67
C LEU A 278 9.35 -21.90 3.60
N ARG A 279 8.06 -21.85 3.28
CA ARG A 279 7.00 -22.52 4.06
C ARG A 279 7.13 -24.04 4.04
N ALA A 280 7.52 -24.61 2.90
CA ALA A 280 7.80 -26.03 2.76
C ALA A 280 9.13 -26.47 3.42
N GLY A 281 9.97 -25.53 3.86
CA GLY A 281 11.29 -25.83 4.41
C GLY A 281 12.28 -26.40 3.39
N THR A 282 12.03 -26.21 2.09
CA THR A 282 12.88 -26.75 1.01
C THR A 282 14.07 -25.86 0.67
N THR A 283 14.08 -24.61 1.16
CA THR A 283 15.20 -23.68 1.04
C THR A 283 15.52 -23.02 2.38
N ALA A 284 16.80 -22.70 2.59
CA ALA A 284 17.20 -21.81 3.68
C ALA A 284 16.78 -20.36 3.37
N PRO A 285 16.46 -19.55 4.39
CA PRO A 285 16.14 -18.14 4.22
C PRO A 285 17.37 -17.34 3.80
N VAL A 286 17.18 -16.42 2.86
CA VAL A 286 18.21 -15.46 2.46
C VAL A 286 18.15 -14.22 3.36
N HIS A 287 19.29 -13.93 3.97
CA HIS A 287 19.50 -12.72 4.75
C HIS A 287 19.85 -11.55 3.83
N ARG A 288 19.15 -10.43 4.01
CA ARG A 288 19.40 -9.17 3.28
C ARG A 288 19.38 -8.04 4.32
N PRO A 289 20.53 -7.79 4.99
CA PRO A 289 20.57 -6.79 6.04
C PRO A 289 20.35 -5.39 5.46
N SER A 290 19.69 -4.53 6.23
CA SER A 290 19.29 -3.17 5.85
C SER A 290 19.01 -2.34 7.11
N PRO A 291 18.70 -1.04 7.00
CA PRO A 291 18.23 -0.26 8.15
C PRO A 291 17.00 -0.86 8.84
N ALA A 292 16.28 -1.78 8.20
CA ALA A 292 15.18 -2.49 8.84
C ALA A 292 15.64 -3.46 9.95
N CYS A 293 16.93 -3.82 10.00
CA CYS A 293 17.53 -4.63 11.06
C CYS A 293 17.41 -3.98 12.45
N ARG A 294 17.27 -2.65 12.50
CA ARG A 294 17.12 -1.87 13.73
C ARG A 294 15.88 -2.20 14.55
N TRP A 295 14.88 -2.76 13.90
CA TRP A 295 13.59 -3.10 14.50
C TRP A 295 13.19 -4.54 14.18
N CYS A 296 14.17 -5.40 13.90
CA CYS A 296 13.93 -6.79 13.54
C CYS A 296 13.80 -7.66 14.79
N LEU A 297 12.69 -8.39 14.92
CA LEU A 297 12.44 -9.29 16.06
C LEU A 297 13.51 -10.39 16.22
N ALA A 298 14.15 -10.80 15.12
CA ALA A 298 15.20 -11.81 15.13
C ALA A 298 16.61 -11.27 15.45
N ILE A 299 16.78 -9.96 15.72
CA ILE A 299 18.11 -9.34 15.75
C ILE A 299 19.03 -9.94 16.82
N GLU A 300 18.47 -10.34 17.96
CA GLU A 300 19.21 -10.97 19.06
C GLU A 300 19.81 -12.33 18.68
N ALA A 301 19.24 -13.03 17.71
CA ALA A 301 19.75 -14.31 17.19
C ALA A 301 20.43 -14.18 15.81
N CYS A 302 20.24 -13.07 15.10
CA CYS A 302 20.69 -12.89 13.72
C CYS A 302 22.11 -12.30 13.64
N GLU A 303 23.12 -13.16 13.49
CA GLU A 303 24.53 -12.76 13.32
C GLU A 303 24.75 -11.80 12.15
N VAL A 304 24.10 -12.07 11.00
CA VAL A 304 24.21 -11.23 9.79
C VAL A 304 23.69 -9.81 10.06
N GLY A 305 22.56 -9.70 10.75
CA GLY A 305 21.97 -8.42 11.11
C GLY A 305 22.85 -7.63 12.08
N ARG A 306 23.33 -8.29 13.15
CA ARG A 306 24.22 -7.66 14.15
C ARG A 306 25.50 -7.13 13.52
N ARG A 307 26.14 -7.94 12.66
CA ARG A 307 27.36 -7.52 11.96
C ARG A 307 27.11 -6.29 11.10
N TRP A 308 26.01 -6.26 10.36
CA TRP A 308 25.65 -5.10 9.54
C TRP A 308 25.44 -3.83 10.37
N LEU A 309 24.79 -3.91 11.54
CA LEU A 309 24.58 -2.74 12.41
C LEU A 309 25.87 -2.21 13.02
N ALA A 310 26.80 -3.10 13.36
CA ALA A 310 28.12 -2.72 13.83
C ALA A 310 28.93 -2.03 12.72
N ASP A 311 28.89 -2.56 11.49
CA ASP A 311 29.58 -1.98 10.33
C ASP A 311 28.94 -0.65 9.85
N ASP A 312 27.62 -0.47 10.05
CA ASP A 312 26.88 0.79 9.75
C ASP A 312 27.20 1.92 10.76
N GLY A 313 28.00 1.63 11.80
CA GLY A 313 28.42 2.61 12.80
C GLY A 313 27.32 3.02 13.78
N TRP A 314 26.33 2.14 14.04
CA TRP A 314 25.27 2.47 15.00
C TRP A 314 25.83 2.72 16.40
N ASP A 315 26.72 1.86 16.91
CA ASP A 315 27.20 1.91 18.30
C ASP A 315 27.79 3.28 18.70
N ASP A 316 28.20 4.12 17.73
CA ASP A 316 28.73 5.47 17.96
C ASP A 316 27.65 6.56 18.14
N LEU A 317 26.36 6.28 17.95
CA LEU A 317 25.27 7.27 18.01
C LEU A 317 24.30 7.14 19.19
N VAL A 318 24.43 6.10 20.03
CA VAL A 318 23.61 5.91 21.25
C VAL A 318 24.42 6.20 22.53
N GLY A 319 25.68 6.63 22.39
CA GLY A 319 26.61 6.80 23.51
C GLY A 319 26.54 8.10 24.32
N ASP A 320 25.65 9.05 24.03
CA ASP A 320 25.63 10.38 24.71
C ASP A 320 24.21 10.89 25.01
N ALA A 321 23.30 10.02 25.45
CA ALA A 321 22.00 10.44 25.97
C ALA A 321 21.66 9.76 27.31
N ASP A 322 22.62 9.75 28.23
CA ASP A 322 22.33 9.57 29.65
C ASP A 322 23.19 10.51 30.49
N GLU A 323 22.51 11.15 31.45
CA GLU A 323 22.95 12.03 32.55
C GLU A 323 23.03 13.56 32.30
N PRO A 324 22.50 14.38 33.23
CA PRO A 324 21.25 14.26 34.01
C PRO A 324 20.26 15.41 33.75
#